data_AF-A0A7S2CAD1-F1
#
_entry.id   AF-A0A7S2CAD1-F1
#
_cell.length_a   1.000
_cell.length_b   1.000
_cell.length_c   1.000
_cell.angle_alpha   90.00
_cell.angle_beta   90.00
_cell.angle_gamma   90.00
#
_symmetry.space_group_name_H-M   'P 1'
#
loop_
_entity.id
_entity.type
_entity.pdbx_description
1 polymer ?
#
loop_
_entity_poly.entity_id
_entity_poly.type
_entity_poly.pdbx_seq_one_letter_code
_entity_poly.pdbx_strand_id
1 'polypeptide(L)'
;TQDPVLPLWLKPREFIEYAAAMQLSSGLSQSARRRVVNRIVTATGLGEIYASSRTMACLSGGEKKRVSVVADAMLSTASVLLLDEPTSGLSSLDSKKLIQSLRSLSRSSS
;
A
#
# COMPACT_ATOMS: atom_id res chain seq x y z
N THR A 1 12.06 7.71 11.20
CA THR A 1 10.82 7.94 11.97
C THR A 1 9.96 9.01 11.31
N GLN A 2 9.39 8.72 10.13
CA GLN A 2 8.25 9.49 9.64
C GLN A 2 7.10 8.51 9.48
N ASP A 3 6.14 8.57 10.38
CA ASP A 3 4.81 8.10 10.05
C ASP A 3 4.35 8.93 8.84
N PRO A 4 3.98 8.30 7.72
CA PRO A 4 3.55 9.05 6.56
C PRO A 4 2.31 9.86 6.95
N VAL A 5 2.30 11.14 6.57
CA VAL A 5 1.15 12.01 6.76
C VAL A 5 0.04 11.50 5.85
N LEU A 6 -0.79 10.60 6.38
CA LEU A 6 -1.89 10.00 5.64
C LEU A 6 -3.00 11.04 5.46
N PRO A 7 -3.44 11.35 4.23
CA PRO A 7 -4.55 12.26 4.00
C PRO A 7 -5.86 11.59 4.44
N LEU A 8 -6.29 11.88 5.66
CA LEU A 8 -7.40 11.19 6.32
C LEU A 8 -8.75 11.35 5.59
N TRP A 9 -8.88 12.38 4.75
CA TRP A 9 -10.06 12.67 3.95
C TRP A 9 -10.14 11.88 2.63
N LEU A 10 -9.04 11.28 2.18
CA LEU A 10 -9.04 10.46 0.95
C LEU A 10 -9.54 9.06 1.22
N LYS A 11 -10.07 8.42 0.19
CA LYS A 11 -10.28 6.97 0.17
C LYS A 11 -8.94 6.26 -0.04
N PRO A 12 -8.79 5.01 0.45
CA PRO A 12 -7.60 4.20 0.22
C PRO A 12 -7.25 4.07 -1.26
N ARG A 13 -8.27 3.89 -2.11
CA ARG A 13 -8.12 3.85 -3.56
C ARG A 13 -7.50 5.11 -4.13
N GLU A 14 -8.03 6.28 -3.76
CA GLU A 14 -7.58 7.58 -4.29
C GLU A 14 -6.12 7.84 -3.89
N PHE A 15 -5.75 7.51 -2.66
CA PHE A 15 -4.39 7.66 -2.18
C PHE A 15 -3.40 6.74 -2.93
N ILE A 16 -3.76 5.47 -3.13
CA ILE A 16 -2.93 4.50 -3.86
C ILE A 16 -2.84 4.87 -5.36
N GLU A 17 -3.95 5.31 -5.97
CA GLU A 17 -3.96 5.73 -7.37
C GLU A 17 -3.14 7.02 -7.58
N TYR A 18 -3.16 7.95 -6.63
CA TYR A 18 -2.29 9.13 -6.63
C TYR A 18 -0.81 8.74 -6.55
N ALA A 19 -0.44 7.90 -5.59
CA ALA A 19 0.92 7.38 -5.45
C ALA A 19 1.41 6.70 -6.75
N ALA A 20 0.59 5.83 -7.32
CA ALA A 20 0.86 5.16 -8.59
C ALA A 20 0.97 6.13 -9.77
N ALA A 21 0.19 7.22 -9.79
CA ALA A 21 0.24 8.23 -10.84
C ALA A 21 1.51 9.08 -10.78
N MET A 22 2.03 9.37 -9.59
CA MET A 22 3.28 10.13 -9.43
C MET A 22 4.49 9.37 -10.00
N GLN A 23 4.55 8.05 -9.82
CA GLN A 23 5.72 7.28 -10.20
C GLN A 23 5.64 6.57 -11.56
N LEU A 24 4.45 6.20 -12.02
CA LEU A 24 4.26 5.47 -13.30
C LEU A 24 4.05 6.43 -14.49
N SER A 25 4.50 7.67 -14.39
CA SER A 25 4.23 8.75 -15.35
C SER A 25 5.04 8.66 -16.66
N SER A 26 6.09 7.83 -16.74
CA SER A 26 7.07 7.88 -17.82
C SER A 26 7.09 6.70 -18.82
N GLY A 27 6.07 5.83 -18.87
CA GLY A 27 6.02 4.84 -19.96
C GLY A 27 4.97 3.73 -19.91
N LEU A 28 4.18 3.62 -18.85
CA LEU A 28 3.16 2.56 -18.73
C LEU A 28 1.78 3.04 -19.18
N SER A 29 1.11 2.22 -20.00
CA SER A 29 -0.29 2.45 -20.35
C SER A 29 -1.17 2.44 -19.08
N GLN A 30 -2.31 3.13 -19.14
CA GLN A 30 -3.26 3.17 -18.02
C GLN A 30 -3.72 1.76 -17.60
N SER A 31 -3.88 0.85 -18.57
CA SER A 31 -4.22 -0.55 -18.31
C SER A 31 -3.07 -1.31 -17.63
N ALA A 32 -1.83 -1.09 -18.03
CA ALA A 32 -0.67 -1.70 -17.37
C ALA A 32 -0.52 -1.22 -15.92
N ARG A 33 -0.66 0.09 -15.68
CA ARG A 33 -0.68 0.68 -14.34
C ARG A 33 -1.79 0.09 -13.46
N ARG A 34 -3.02 -0.02 -13.99
CA ARG A 34 -4.13 -0.65 -13.27
C ARG A 34 -3.80 -2.10 -12.87
N ARG A 35 -3.17 -2.88 -13.75
CA ARG A 35 -2.76 -4.26 -13.46
C ARG A 35 -1.75 -4.33 -12.31
N VAL A 36 -0.75 -3.46 -12.31
CA VAL A 36 0.26 -3.39 -11.23
C VAL A 36 -0.39 -3.05 -9.90
N VAL A 37 -1.24 -2.01 -9.88
CA VAL A 37 -1.98 -1.60 -8.67
C VAL A 37 -2.84 -2.75 -8.14
N ASN A 38 -3.63 -3.38 -9.00
CA ASN A 38 -4.50 -4.50 -8.59
C ASN A 38 -3.70 -5.69 -8.07
N ARG A 39 -2.56 -6.03 -8.69
CA ARG A 39 -1.68 -7.11 -8.24
C ARG A 39 -1.18 -6.86 -6.82
N ILE A 40 -0.69 -5.66 -6.55
CA ILE A 40 -0.15 -5.28 -5.24
C ILE A 40 -1.24 -5.19 -4.17
N VAL A 41 -2.39 -4.58 -4.49
CA VAL A 41 -3.53 -4.51 -3.57
C VAL A 41 -4.02 -5.91 -3.18
N THR A 42 -4.07 -6.83 -4.14
CA THR A 42 -4.48 -8.23 -3.89
C THR A 42 -3.42 -8.96 -3.05
N ALA A 43 -2.15 -8.83 -3.43
CA ALA A 43 -1.01 -9.42 -2.74
C ALA A 43 -0.92 -9.03 -1.26
N THR A 44 -1.36 -7.81 -0.94
CA THR A 44 -1.33 -7.27 0.42
C THR A 44 -2.61 -7.49 1.23
N GLY A 45 -3.62 -8.17 0.66
CA GLY A 45 -4.90 -8.40 1.33
C GLY A 45 -5.73 -7.13 1.53
N LEU A 46 -5.48 -6.08 0.75
CA LEU A 46 -6.20 -4.80 0.82
C LEU A 46 -7.42 -4.74 -0.11
N GLY A 47 -7.76 -5.82 -0.82
CA GLY A 47 -8.82 -5.82 -1.83
C GLY A 47 -10.13 -5.18 -1.38
N GLU A 48 -10.66 -5.60 -0.22
CA GLU A 48 -11.91 -5.05 0.33
C GLU A 48 -11.78 -3.58 0.75
N ILE A 49 -10.68 -3.22 1.40
CA ILE A 49 -10.41 -1.85 1.87
C ILE A 49 -10.25 -0.90 0.67
N TYR A 50 -9.54 -1.36 -0.36
CA TYR A 50 -9.33 -0.64 -1.62
C TYR A 50 -10.63 -0.46 -2.40
N ALA A 51 -11.55 -1.43 -2.36
CA ALA A 51 -12.86 -1.31 -2.98
C ALA A 51 -13.88 -0.53 -2.13
N SER A 52 -13.57 -0.26 -0.87
CA SER A 52 -14.50 0.39 0.06
C SER A 52 -14.68 1.89 -0.21
N SER A 53 -15.84 2.41 0.21
CA SER A 53 -16.12 3.85 0.22
C SER A 53 -15.62 4.55 1.50
N ARG A 54 -14.97 3.83 2.42
CA ARG A 54 -14.45 4.38 3.68
C ARG A 54 -13.31 5.35 3.39
N THR A 55 -13.24 6.44 4.15
CA THR A 55 -12.07 7.31 4.16
C THR A 55 -10.97 6.71 5.03
N MET A 56 -9.73 7.17 4.84
CA MET A 56 -8.59 6.80 5.66
C MET A 56 -8.85 7.07 7.15
N ALA A 57 -9.62 8.11 7.51
CA ALA A 57 -10.03 8.37 8.89
C ALA A 57 -10.73 7.18 9.56
N CYS A 58 -11.61 6.49 8.82
CA CYS A 58 -12.42 5.37 9.32
C CYS A 58 -11.64 4.06 9.45
N LEU A 59 -10.39 3.99 8.97
CA LEU A 59 -9.57 2.79 9.01
C LEU A 59 -8.92 2.56 10.38
N SER A 60 -8.79 1.28 10.76
CA SER A 60 -7.98 0.88 11.91
C SER A 60 -6.50 1.21 11.70
N GLY A 61 -5.72 1.28 12.78
CA GLY A 61 -4.28 1.53 12.68
C GLY A 61 -3.56 0.53 11.75
N GLY A 62 -3.91 -0.75 11.84
CA GLY A 62 -3.37 -1.79 10.96
C GLY A 62 -3.80 -1.65 9.49
N GLU A 63 -5.05 -1.23 9.25
CA GLU A 63 -5.53 -0.93 7.89
C GLU A 63 -4.79 0.28 7.29
N LYS A 64 -4.64 1.36 8.05
CA LYS A 64 -3.87 2.56 7.66
C LYS A 64 -2.43 2.20 7.30
N LYS A 65 -1.78 1.39 8.15
CA LYS A 65 -0.38 0.98 7.94
C LYS A 65 -0.21 0.13 6.69
N ARG A 66 -1.13 -0.80 6.42
CA ARG A 66 -1.14 -1.58 5.17
C ARG A 66 -1.33 -0.69 3.94
N VAL A 67 -2.28 0.26 3.97
CA VAL A 67 -2.49 1.21 2.86
C VAL A 67 -1.25 2.05 2.61
N SER A 68 -0.59 2.53 3.66
CA SER A 68 0.68 3.23 3.55
C SER A 68 1.74 2.41 2.86
N VAL A 69 1.95 1.17 3.31
CA VAL A 69 2.96 0.28 2.75
C VAL A 69 2.70 -0.01 1.26
N VAL A 70 1.44 -0.11 0.85
CA VAL A 70 1.11 -0.23 -0.56
C VAL A 70 1.40 1.06 -1.33
N ALA A 71 1.05 2.22 -0.78
CA ALA A 71 1.38 3.50 -1.40
C ALA A 71 2.90 3.68 -1.52
N ASP A 72 3.67 3.35 -0.48
CA ASP A 72 5.14 3.40 -0.48
C ASP A 72 5.73 2.42 -1.49
N ALA A 73 5.15 1.22 -1.64
CA ALA A 73 5.55 0.28 -2.67
C ALA A 73 5.24 0.80 -4.09
N MET A 74 4.16 1.58 -4.27
CA MET A 74 3.85 2.28 -5.53
C MET A 74 4.76 3.48 -5.79
N LEU A 75 5.41 4.01 -4.74
CA LEU A 75 6.39 5.09 -4.76
C LEU A 75 7.83 4.56 -4.72
N SER A 76 8.05 3.25 -4.76
CA SER A 76 9.37 2.65 -4.82
C SER A 76 9.62 2.03 -6.20
N THR A 77 10.45 2.68 -7.01
CA THR A 77 11.15 2.06 -8.15
C THR A 77 12.33 1.19 -7.70
N ALA A 78 12.69 1.21 -6.41
CA ALA A 78 13.83 0.49 -5.89
C ALA A 78 13.53 -1.01 -5.75
N SER A 79 14.47 -1.84 -6.22
CA SER A 79 14.50 -3.29 -6.01
C SER A 79 14.57 -3.69 -4.52
N VAL A 80 14.70 -2.71 -3.61
CA VAL A 80 14.88 -2.88 -2.17
C VAL A 80 14.04 -1.83 -1.43
N LEU A 81 13.10 -2.29 -0.61
CA LEU A 81 12.30 -1.47 0.30
C LEU A 81 12.87 -1.63 1.73
N LEU A 82 13.41 -0.55 2.31
CA LEU A 82 13.90 -0.53 3.69
C LEU A 82 12.79 -0.02 4.60
N LEU A 83 12.39 -0.84 5.59
CA LEU A 83 11.37 -0.50 6.57
C LEU A 83 11.99 -0.56 7.96
N ASP A 84 11.98 0.57 8.67
CA ASP A 84 12.41 0.64 10.07
C ASP A 84 11.20 0.44 10.98
N GLU A 85 11.26 -0.60 11.82
CA GLU A 85 10.18 -1.05 12.73
C GLU A 85 8.73 -1.09 12.15
N PRO A 86 8.48 -1.78 11.03
CA PRO A 86 7.17 -1.73 10.36
C PRO A 86 6.02 -2.26 11.22
N THR A 87 6.28 -3.16 12.16
CA THR A 87 5.29 -3.79 13.04
C THR A 87 5.05 -3.04 14.35
N SER A 88 5.78 -1.96 14.63
CA SER A 88 5.61 -1.21 15.89
C SER A 88 4.18 -0.63 15.99
N GLY A 89 3.57 -0.77 17.17
CA GLY A 89 2.20 -0.36 17.45
C GLY A 89 1.09 -1.24 16.87
N LEU A 90 1.41 -2.39 16.25
CA LEU A 90 0.41 -3.34 15.74
C LEU A 90 0.17 -4.50 16.69
N SER A 91 -1.07 -5.01 16.71
CA SER A 91 -1.38 -6.30 17.34
C SER A 91 -0.55 -7.41 16.72
N SER A 92 -0.36 -8.52 17.43
CA SER A 92 0.36 -9.70 16.92
C SER A 92 -0.30 -10.29 15.66
N LEU A 93 -1.63 -10.19 15.54
CA LEU A 93 -2.37 -10.58 14.33
C LEU A 93 -2.09 -9.63 13.16
N ASP A 94 -2.17 -8.31 13.38
CA ASP A 94 -1.96 -7.31 12.34
C ASP A 94 -0.51 -7.25 11.88
N SER A 95 0.44 -7.45 12.80
CA SER A 95 1.86 -7.61 12.49
C SER A 95 2.09 -8.77 11.53
N LYS A 96 1.47 -9.94 11.80
CA LYS A 96 1.55 -11.10 10.89
C LYS A 96 0.96 -10.79 9.51
N LYS A 97 -0.21 -10.15 9.47
CA LYS A 97 -0.84 -9.73 8.20
C LYS A 97 0.08 -8.79 7.41
N LEU A 98 0.66 -7.81 8.08
CA LEU A 98 1.58 -6.85 7.46
C LEU A 98 2.83 -7.52 6.88
N ILE A 99 3.49 -8.39 7.65
CA ILE A 99 4.66 -9.16 7.19
C ILE A 99 4.30 -10.03 5.98
N GLN A 100 3.11 -10.63 5.98
CA GLN A 100 2.63 -11.45 4.87
C GLN A 100 2.38 -10.62 3.61
N SER A 101 1.80 -9.42 3.77
CA SER A 101 1.63 -8.45 2.68
C SER A 101 2.97 -8.03 2.07
N LEU A 102 3.98 -7.72 2.91
CA LEU A 102 5.33 -7.37 2.47
C LEU A 102 6.02 -8.52 1.72
N ARG A 103 5.89 -9.76 2.22
CA ARG A 103 6.43 -10.94 1.55
C ARG A 103 5.80 -11.17 0.17
N SER A 104 4.49 -10.92 0.07
CA SER A 104 3.76 -11.04 -1.19
C SER A 104 4.22 -10.00 -2.22
N LEU A 105 4.48 -8.77 -1.77
CA LEU A 105 5.07 -7.71 -2.59
C LEU A 105 6.46 -8.09 -3.12
N SER A 106 7.36 -8.54 -2.25
CA SER A 106 8.71 -8.97 -2.62
C SER A 106 8.72 -10.08 -3.69
N ARG A 107 7.80 -11.05 -3.60
CA ARG A 107 7.70 -12.15 -4.58
C ARG A 107 7.07 -11.74 -5.91
N SER A 108 6.32 -10.63 -5.94
CA SER A 108 5.65 -10.16 -7.14
C SER A 108 6.56 -9.35 -8.09
N SER A 109 7.74 -8.96 -7.63
CA SER A 109 8.74 -8.17 -8.35
C SER A 109 9.83 -9.01 -9.03
N SER A 110 9.70 -10.34 -9.03
CA SER A 110 10.62 -11.29 -9.69
C SER A 110 9.99 -11.98 -10.89
#